data_AF-A0A0K2ZTS5-F1
#
_entry.id   AF-A0A0K2ZTS5-F1
#
_cell.length_a   1.000
_cell.length_b   1.000
_cell.length_c   1.000
_cell.angle_alpha   90.00
_cell.angle_beta   90.00
_cell.angle_gamma   90.00
#
_symmetry.space_group_name_H-M   'P 1'
#
loop_
_entity.id
_entity.type
_entity.pdbx_description
1 polymer ?
#
loop_
_entity_poly.entity_id
_entity_poly.type
_entity_poly.pdbx_seq_one_letter_code
_entity_poly.pdbx_strand_id
1 'polypeptide(L)'
;MPRHTDLNSSLLAALLCVLGCATVVAVAYLGTRNLDDSREQLQQLQTRQAPAAMALCELRAQLAELRLYQLSLIAATGNAAEVADYDKRIEQSLRGARKQAALYIATMPSGEERRRFATIQAELDAYLKLHRQIGTAVHAGDRERASQLSTQQALPQRRTLFADLEELSRINARHAPHADADVLVYAPR
;
A
#
# COMPACT_ATOMS: atom_id res chain seq x y z
N MET A 1 -58.36 6.32 -55.33
CA MET A 1 -56.99 6.60 -55.80
C MET A 1 -56.01 5.89 -54.88
N PRO A 2 -55.18 4.95 -55.37
CA PRO A 2 -54.23 4.24 -54.55
C PRO A 2 -52.99 5.11 -54.31
N ARG A 3 -52.60 5.29 -53.04
CA ARG A 3 -51.31 5.90 -52.68
C ARG A 3 -50.22 4.87 -52.94
N HIS A 4 -49.53 5.00 -54.08
CA HIS A 4 -48.21 4.40 -54.25
C HIS A 4 -47.24 5.17 -53.35
N THR A 5 -47.09 4.72 -52.10
CA THR A 5 -45.90 5.10 -51.32
C THR A 5 -44.74 4.35 -51.93
N ASP A 6 -43.84 5.09 -52.58
CA ASP A 6 -42.66 4.57 -53.27
C ASP A 6 -41.87 3.62 -52.36
N LEU A 7 -41.74 2.37 -52.79
CA LEU A 7 -40.98 1.30 -52.13
C LEU A 7 -39.57 1.79 -51.72
N ASN A 8 -38.98 2.66 -52.54
CA ASN A 8 -37.68 3.28 -52.33
C ASN A 8 -37.66 4.26 -51.14
N SER A 9 -38.76 4.99 -50.90
CA SER A 9 -38.89 5.90 -49.75
C SER A 9 -39.05 5.12 -48.45
N SER A 10 -39.77 4.00 -48.49
CA SER A 10 -39.88 3.07 -47.35
C SER A 10 -38.54 2.38 -47.03
N LEU A 11 -37.77 2.02 -48.06
CA LEU A 11 -36.43 1.45 -47.91
C LEU A 11 -35.44 2.46 -47.31
N LEU A 12 -35.47 3.71 -47.79
CA LEU A 12 -34.64 4.80 -47.24
C LEU A 12 -35.00 5.10 -45.78
N ALA A 13 -36.28 5.14 -45.43
CA ALA A 13 -36.74 5.34 -44.06
C ALA A 13 -36.30 4.19 -43.12
N ALA A 14 -36.41 2.94 -43.58
CA ALA A 14 -35.94 1.78 -42.82
C ALA A 14 -34.42 1.79 -42.62
N LEU A 15 -33.66 2.14 -43.66
CA LEU A 15 -32.19 2.19 -43.61
C LEU A 15 -31.68 3.27 -42.64
N LEU A 16 -32.32 4.45 -42.63
CA LEU A 16 -32.05 5.51 -41.65
C LEU A 16 -32.39 5.09 -40.22
N CYS A 17 -33.50 4.37 -40.03
CA CYS A 17 -33.90 3.86 -38.72
C CYS A 17 -32.90 2.84 -38.17
N VAL A 18 -32.44 1.89 -39.01
CA VAL A 18 -31.42 0.90 -38.63
C VAL A 18 -30.08 1.56 -38.33
N LEU A 19 -29.65 2.55 -39.13
CA LEU A 19 -28.43 3.33 -38.86
C LEU A 19 -28.52 4.10 -37.53
N GLY A 20 -29.67 4.73 -37.24
CA GLY A 20 -29.90 5.40 -35.96
C GLY A 20 -29.93 4.45 -34.76
N CYS A 21 -30.51 3.25 -34.91
CA CYS A 21 -30.45 2.24 -33.86
C CYS A 21 -29.02 1.73 -33.65
N ALA A 22 -28.25 1.54 -34.72
CA ALA A 22 -26.87 1.08 -34.64
C ALA A 22 -25.95 2.09 -33.92
N THR A 23 -26.14 3.40 -34.13
CA THR A 23 -25.36 4.42 -33.42
C THR A 23 -25.70 4.48 -31.93
N VAL A 24 -26.98 4.35 -31.56
CA VAL A 24 -27.41 4.27 -30.14
C VAL A 24 -26.80 3.04 -29.46
N VAL A 25 -26.83 1.87 -30.12
CA VAL A 25 -26.22 0.64 -29.60
C VAL A 25 -24.71 0.78 -29.47
N ALA A 26 -24.02 1.39 -30.45
CA ALA A 26 -22.59 1.60 -30.40
C ALA A 26 -22.17 2.53 -29.25
N VAL A 27 -22.89 3.65 -29.06
CA VAL A 27 -22.64 4.59 -27.95
C VAL A 27 -22.93 3.93 -26.60
N ALA A 28 -24.01 3.17 -26.49
CA ALA A 28 -24.32 2.42 -25.27
C ALA A 28 -23.22 1.39 -24.94
N TYR A 29 -22.74 0.65 -25.96
CA TYR A 29 -21.69 -0.35 -25.81
C TYR A 29 -20.35 0.25 -25.37
N LEU A 30 -19.93 1.36 -26.02
CA LEU A 30 -18.74 2.13 -25.63
C LEU A 30 -18.86 2.70 -24.22
N GLY A 31 -20.04 3.24 -23.86
CA GLY A 31 -20.32 3.76 -22.52
C GLY A 31 -20.23 2.69 -21.43
N THR A 32 -20.74 1.48 -21.69
CA THR A 32 -20.66 0.37 -20.72
C THR A 32 -19.24 -0.12 -20.50
N ARG A 33 -18.41 -0.21 -21.56
CA ARG A 33 -17.00 -0.63 -21.42
C ARG A 33 -16.18 0.33 -20.55
N ASN A 34 -16.32 1.63 -20.79
CA ASN A 34 -15.60 2.64 -19.99
C ASN A 34 -16.01 2.61 -18.51
N LEU A 35 -17.29 2.32 -18.23
CA LEU A 35 -17.80 2.18 -16.86
C LEU A 35 -17.31 0.91 -16.18
N ASP A 36 -17.20 -0.21 -16.91
CA ASP A 36 -16.70 -1.46 -16.37
C ASP A 36 -15.20 -1.38 -16.06
N ASP A 37 -14.40 -0.75 -16.92
CA ASP A 37 -12.98 -0.48 -16.66
C ASP A 37 -12.79 0.42 -15.42
N SER A 38 -13.61 1.47 -15.28
CA SER A 38 -13.60 2.36 -14.11
C SER A 38 -14.00 1.65 -12.82
N ARG A 39 -14.95 0.70 -12.90
CA ARG A 39 -15.36 -0.12 -11.75
C ARG A 39 -14.27 -1.08 -11.31
N GLU A 40 -13.62 -1.76 -12.25
CA GLU A 40 -12.48 -2.64 -11.94
C GLU A 40 -11.33 -1.85 -11.31
N GLN A 41 -11.03 -0.64 -11.81
CA GLN A 41 -10.01 0.25 -11.25
C GLN A 41 -10.34 0.70 -9.82
N LEU A 42 -11.58 1.14 -9.56
CA LEU A 42 -12.04 1.52 -8.22
C LEU A 42 -12.02 0.32 -7.25
N GLN A 43 -12.38 -0.86 -7.73
CA GLN A 43 -12.32 -2.08 -6.93
C GLN A 43 -10.87 -2.44 -6.57
N GLN A 44 -9.91 -2.29 -7.49
CA GLN A 44 -8.49 -2.51 -7.22
C GLN A 44 -7.93 -1.49 -6.21
N LEU A 45 -8.30 -0.22 -6.32
CA LEU A 45 -7.96 0.83 -5.35
C LEU A 45 -8.45 0.47 -3.94
N GLN A 46 -9.75 0.14 -3.83
CA GLN A 46 -10.40 -0.13 -2.55
C GLN A 46 -9.92 -1.43 -1.89
N THR A 47 -9.65 -2.47 -2.67
CA THR A 47 -9.40 -3.81 -2.12
C THR A 47 -7.93 -4.19 -2.02
N ARG A 48 -7.01 -3.48 -2.71
CA ARG A 48 -5.58 -3.83 -2.71
C ARG A 48 -4.69 -2.66 -2.33
N GLN A 49 -4.78 -1.54 -3.03
CA GLN A 49 -3.76 -0.50 -2.91
C GLN A 49 -3.91 0.37 -1.67
N ALA A 50 -5.11 0.86 -1.37
CA ALA A 50 -5.33 1.63 -0.15
C ALA A 50 -5.00 0.78 1.11
N PRO A 51 -5.43 -0.50 1.22
CA PRO A 51 -4.99 -1.37 2.30
C PRO A 51 -3.46 -1.59 2.33
N ALA A 52 -2.81 -1.73 1.17
CA ALA A 52 -1.35 -1.92 1.10
C ALA A 52 -0.60 -0.69 1.60
N ALA A 53 -0.99 0.51 1.13
CA ALA A 53 -0.41 1.77 1.56
C ALA A 53 -0.58 2.00 3.07
N MET A 54 -1.77 1.71 3.61
CA MET A 54 -2.02 1.77 5.05
C MET A 54 -1.15 0.80 5.84
N ALA A 55 -1.04 -0.45 5.38
CA ALA A 55 -0.21 -1.46 6.04
C ALA A 55 1.29 -1.06 6.04
N LEU A 56 1.81 -0.52 4.93
CA LEU A 56 3.20 -0.03 4.86
C LEU A 56 3.42 1.20 5.78
N CYS A 57 2.45 2.12 5.81
CA CYS A 57 2.50 3.29 6.67
C CYS A 57 2.54 2.88 8.15
N GLU A 58 1.62 2.00 8.56
CA GLU A 58 1.54 1.53 9.94
C GLU A 58 2.74 0.65 10.31
N LEU A 59 3.28 -0.16 9.39
CA LEU A 59 4.53 -0.88 9.62
C LEU A 59 5.69 0.08 9.93
N ARG A 60 5.84 1.16 9.14
CA ARG A 60 6.86 2.19 9.41
C ARG A 60 6.64 2.87 10.76
N ALA A 61 5.39 3.15 11.12
CA ALA A 61 5.04 3.76 12.41
C ALA A 61 5.44 2.84 13.58
N GLN A 62 5.05 1.57 13.53
CA GLN A 62 5.42 0.57 14.53
C GLN A 62 6.95 0.46 14.67
N LEU A 63 7.69 0.43 13.56
CA LEU A 63 9.16 0.39 13.62
C LEU A 63 9.80 1.69 14.14
N ALA A 64 9.13 2.84 13.98
CA ALA A 64 9.57 4.11 14.58
C ALA A 64 9.39 4.09 16.10
N GLU A 65 8.24 3.64 16.58
CA GLU A 65 7.98 3.45 18.01
C GLU A 65 8.94 2.43 18.63
N LEU A 66 9.19 1.30 17.95
CA LEU A 66 10.15 0.29 18.39
C LEU A 66 11.52 0.90 18.67
N ARG A 67 11.99 1.80 17.80
CA ARG A 67 13.27 2.49 17.99
C ARG A 67 13.25 3.42 19.20
N LEU A 68 12.16 4.16 19.40
CA LEU A 68 12.00 5.00 20.58
C LEU A 68 12.08 4.16 21.86
N TYR A 69 11.30 3.09 21.94
CA TYR A 69 11.29 2.21 23.11
C TYR A 69 12.62 1.50 23.33
N GLN A 70 13.33 1.12 22.27
CA GLN A 70 14.68 0.55 22.38
C GLN A 70 15.68 1.52 23.02
N LEU A 71 15.65 2.80 22.62
CA LEU A 71 16.52 3.82 23.22
C LEU A 71 16.19 4.03 24.70
N SER A 72 14.90 4.06 25.03
CA SER A 72 14.45 4.15 26.41
C SER A 72 14.80 2.91 27.24
N LEU A 73 14.71 1.70 26.66
CA LEU A 73 15.13 0.46 27.28
C LEU A 73 16.63 0.48 27.63
N ILE A 74 17.48 0.96 26.72
CA ILE A 74 18.92 1.14 26.98
C ILE A 74 19.15 2.15 28.11
N ALA A 75 18.42 3.27 28.11
CA ALA A 75 18.51 4.26 29.17
C ALA A 75 18.09 3.68 30.53
N ALA A 76 17.08 2.82 30.56
CA ALA A 76 16.56 2.15 31.75
C ALA A 76 17.46 1.03 32.31
N THR A 77 18.59 0.69 31.67
CA THR A 77 19.48 -0.39 32.13
C THR A 77 19.83 -0.27 33.62
N GLY A 78 19.61 -1.33 34.39
CA GLY A 78 19.81 -1.36 35.84
C GLY A 78 18.57 -0.95 36.66
N ASN A 79 17.52 -0.43 36.03
CA ASN A 79 16.21 -0.21 36.65
C ASN A 79 15.23 -1.30 36.18
N ALA A 80 15.05 -2.34 36.99
CA ALA A 80 14.23 -3.50 36.63
C ALA A 80 12.76 -3.15 36.33
N ALA A 81 12.18 -2.17 37.05
CA ALA A 81 10.79 -1.77 36.85
C ALA A 81 10.58 -1.07 35.50
N GLU A 82 11.48 -0.15 35.14
CA GLU A 82 11.44 0.53 33.83
C GLU A 82 11.76 -0.41 32.67
N VAL A 83 12.74 -1.30 32.84
CA VAL A 83 13.06 -2.33 31.84
C VAL A 83 11.82 -3.17 31.53
N ALA A 84 11.13 -3.65 32.56
CA ALA A 84 9.91 -4.44 32.38
C ALA A 84 8.74 -3.66 31.74
N ASP A 85 8.64 -2.34 31.93
CA ASP A 85 7.65 -1.51 31.23
C ASP A 85 7.99 -1.39 29.73
N TYR A 86 9.25 -1.08 29.41
CA TYR A 86 9.68 -0.94 28.03
C TYR A 86 9.61 -2.26 27.25
N ASP A 87 9.88 -3.40 27.90
CA ASP A 87 9.71 -4.71 27.26
C ASP A 87 8.26 -4.95 26.79
N LYS A 88 7.27 -4.56 27.60
CA LYS A 88 5.86 -4.68 27.22
C LYS A 88 5.51 -3.82 26.01
N ARG A 89 6.00 -2.57 26.00
CA ARG A 89 5.79 -1.62 24.89
C ARG A 89 6.46 -2.10 23.60
N ILE A 90 7.69 -2.60 23.72
CA ILE A 90 8.43 -3.23 22.63
C ILE A 90 7.66 -4.42 22.08
N GLU A 91 7.19 -5.33 22.93
CA GLU A 91 6.42 -6.49 22.50
C GLU A 91 5.10 -6.10 21.80
N GLN A 92 4.43 -5.04 22.27
CA GLN A 92 3.27 -4.48 21.57
C GLN A 92 3.64 -3.98 20.17
N SER A 93 4.72 -3.21 20.05
CA SER A 93 5.20 -2.69 18.78
C SER A 93 5.63 -3.80 17.81
N LEU A 94 6.29 -4.85 18.31
CA LEU A 94 6.67 -6.03 17.54
C LEU A 94 5.44 -6.78 17.02
N ARG A 95 4.40 -6.96 17.83
CA ARG A 95 3.13 -7.55 17.38
C ARG A 95 2.47 -6.66 16.32
N GLY A 96 2.49 -5.34 16.50
CA GLY A 96 2.00 -4.38 15.54
C GLY A 96 2.71 -4.51 14.19
N ALA A 97 4.04 -4.47 14.17
CA ALA A 97 4.84 -4.62 12.97
C ALA A 97 4.56 -5.94 12.23
N ARG A 98 4.51 -7.07 12.96
CA ARG A 98 4.17 -8.38 12.37
C ARG A 98 2.77 -8.40 11.75
N LYS A 99 1.79 -7.81 12.44
CA LYS A 99 0.42 -7.68 11.93
C LYS A 99 0.39 -6.90 10.62
N GLN A 100 1.08 -5.77 10.55
CA GLN A 100 1.08 -4.93 9.34
C GLN A 100 1.83 -5.58 8.18
N ALA A 101 2.95 -6.26 8.44
CA ALA A 101 3.62 -7.06 7.42
C ALA A 101 2.70 -8.14 6.84
N ALA A 102 1.94 -8.84 7.71
CA ALA A 102 0.96 -9.83 7.27
C ALA A 102 -0.20 -9.22 6.46
N LEU A 103 -0.71 -8.05 6.88
CA LEU A 103 -1.74 -7.32 6.15
C LEU A 103 -1.26 -6.88 4.76
N TYR A 104 -0.02 -6.39 4.65
CA TYR A 104 0.57 -6.06 3.36
C TYR A 104 0.66 -7.28 2.44
N ILE A 105 1.14 -8.43 2.94
CA ILE A 105 1.18 -9.70 2.19
C ILE A 105 -0.23 -10.10 1.70
N ALA A 106 -1.25 -9.92 2.54
CA ALA A 106 -2.64 -10.27 2.21
C ALA A 106 -3.21 -9.45 1.04
N THR A 107 -2.63 -8.29 0.72
CA THR A 107 -3.00 -7.52 -0.49
C THR A 107 -2.52 -8.16 -1.80
N MET A 108 -1.78 -9.28 -1.69
CA MET A 108 -1.21 -10.05 -2.79
C MET A 108 -0.31 -9.20 -3.70
N PRO A 109 0.78 -8.59 -3.17
CA PRO A 109 1.71 -7.82 -3.98
C PRO A 109 2.25 -8.68 -5.13
N SER A 110 2.51 -8.02 -6.25
CA SER A 110 2.93 -8.69 -7.48
C SER A 110 4.13 -7.99 -8.13
N GLY A 111 4.78 -8.68 -9.08
CA GLY A 111 5.89 -8.12 -9.84
C GLY A 111 7.01 -7.56 -8.94
N GLU A 112 7.30 -6.28 -9.12
CA GLU A 112 8.34 -5.58 -8.37
C GLU A 112 8.03 -5.44 -6.88
N GLU A 113 6.76 -5.15 -6.50
CA GLU A 113 6.37 -5.01 -5.10
C GLU A 113 6.66 -6.27 -4.30
N ARG A 114 6.32 -7.45 -4.85
CA ARG A 114 6.58 -8.73 -4.20
C ARG A 114 8.06 -8.98 -3.98
N ARG A 115 8.89 -8.71 -5.00
CA ARG A 115 10.34 -8.92 -4.93
C ARG A 115 10.97 -8.01 -3.87
N ARG A 116 10.59 -6.73 -3.85
CA ARG A 116 11.11 -5.78 -2.87
C ARG A 116 10.65 -6.09 -1.46
N PHE A 117 9.38 -6.49 -1.30
CA PHE A 117 8.88 -6.85 0.02
C PHE A 117 9.59 -8.10 0.58
N ALA A 118 9.97 -9.06 -0.25
CA ALA A 118 10.80 -10.19 0.20
C ALA A 118 12.18 -9.74 0.72
N THR A 119 12.82 -8.77 0.06
CA THR A 119 14.07 -8.15 0.57
C THR A 119 13.83 -7.45 1.91
N ILE A 120 12.80 -6.61 1.99
CA ILE A 120 12.39 -5.88 3.20
C ILE A 120 12.10 -6.85 4.36
N GLN A 121 11.51 -8.01 4.07
CA GLN A 121 11.23 -9.02 5.09
C GLN A 121 12.52 -9.58 5.69
N ALA A 122 13.53 -9.88 4.87
CA ALA A 122 14.84 -10.32 5.35
C ALA A 122 15.55 -9.21 6.16
N GLU A 123 15.46 -7.96 5.72
CA GLU A 123 16.00 -6.81 6.45
C GLU A 123 15.32 -6.59 7.80
N LEU A 124 13.99 -6.72 7.83
CA LEU A 124 13.18 -6.64 9.04
C LEU A 124 13.59 -7.74 10.01
N ASP A 125 13.69 -8.99 9.57
CA ASP A 125 14.09 -10.11 10.42
C ASP A 125 15.48 -9.90 11.04
N ALA A 126 16.44 -9.42 10.24
CA ALA A 126 17.77 -9.11 10.74
C ALA A 126 17.75 -7.90 11.70
N TYR A 127 16.90 -6.89 11.47
CA TYR A 127 16.77 -5.74 12.36
C TYR A 127 16.16 -6.14 13.72
N LEU A 128 15.14 -7.00 13.69
CA LEU A 128 14.52 -7.55 14.89
C LEU A 128 15.45 -8.52 15.63
N LYS A 129 16.37 -9.19 14.93
CA LYS A 129 17.45 -9.96 15.56
C LYS A 129 18.40 -9.07 16.36
N LEU A 130 18.85 -7.95 15.78
CA LEU A 130 19.67 -6.96 16.51
C LEU A 130 18.91 -6.38 17.70
N HIS A 131 17.60 -6.11 17.55
CA HIS A 131 16.78 -5.64 18.65
C HIS A 131 16.77 -6.62 19.83
N ARG A 132 16.65 -7.92 19.57
CA ARG A 132 16.72 -8.94 20.63
C ARG A 132 18.08 -8.97 21.31
N GLN A 133 19.18 -8.86 20.55
CA GLN A 133 20.54 -8.81 21.12
C GLN A 133 20.75 -7.59 22.02
N ILE A 134 20.18 -6.44 21.65
CA ILE A 134 20.20 -5.23 22.48
C ILE A 134 19.43 -5.47 23.79
N GLY A 135 18.24 -6.06 23.73
CA GLY A 135 17.47 -6.43 24.91
C GLY A 135 18.24 -7.37 25.84
N THR A 136 18.88 -8.41 25.29
CA THR A 136 19.75 -9.32 26.05
C THR A 136 20.87 -8.57 26.79
N ALA A 137 21.52 -7.61 26.13
CA ALA A 137 22.56 -6.80 26.77
C ALA A 137 22.00 -5.91 27.90
N VAL A 138 20.82 -5.30 27.70
CA VAL A 138 20.15 -4.53 28.77
C VAL A 138 19.80 -5.41 29.98
N HIS A 139 19.24 -6.60 29.75
CA HIS A 139 18.93 -7.54 30.83
C HIS A 139 20.17 -8.07 31.56
N ALA A 140 21.32 -8.10 30.89
CA ALA A 140 22.60 -8.41 31.51
C ALA A 140 23.22 -7.22 32.28
N GLY A 141 22.57 -6.05 32.28
CA GLY A 141 23.11 -4.81 32.87
C GLY A 141 24.18 -4.12 32.01
N ASP A 142 24.44 -4.63 30.80
CA ASP A 142 25.51 -4.16 29.92
C ASP A 142 25.01 -3.03 28.98
N ARG A 143 24.89 -1.83 29.56
CA ARG A 143 24.46 -0.63 28.83
C ARG A 143 25.41 -0.28 27.68
N GLU A 144 26.72 -0.47 27.86
CA GLU A 144 27.71 -0.13 26.85
C GLU A 144 27.53 -1.00 25.62
N ARG A 145 27.47 -2.33 25.80
CA ARG A 145 27.24 -3.27 24.71
C ARG A 145 25.91 -3.02 24.01
N ALA A 146 24.85 -2.76 24.77
CA ALA A 146 23.54 -2.43 24.22
C ALA A 146 23.60 -1.16 23.35
N SER A 147 24.33 -0.14 23.80
CA SER A 147 24.53 1.12 23.07
C SER A 147 25.37 0.93 21.80
N GLN A 148 26.45 0.14 21.86
CA GLN A 148 27.27 -0.18 20.70
C GLN A 148 26.47 -0.95 19.63
N LEU A 149 25.73 -2.00 20.02
CA LEU A 149 24.86 -2.74 19.10
C LEU A 149 23.81 -1.82 18.46
N SER A 150 23.18 -0.97 19.27
CA SER A 150 22.18 0.00 18.85
C SER A 150 22.70 1.02 17.83
N THR A 151 23.90 1.55 18.04
CA THR A 151 24.45 2.65 17.23
C THR A 151 25.24 2.16 16.03
N GLN A 152 26.04 1.10 16.18
CA GLN A 152 26.96 0.65 15.13
C GLN A 152 26.32 -0.37 14.18
N GLN A 153 25.31 -1.12 14.62
CA GLN A 153 24.69 -2.17 13.80
C GLN A 153 23.22 -1.87 13.52
N ALA A 154 22.42 -1.65 14.55
CA ALA A 154 20.98 -1.51 14.39
C ALA A 154 20.58 -0.20 13.67
N LEU A 155 21.29 0.90 13.91
CA LEU A 155 20.98 2.19 13.28
C LEU A 155 21.25 2.19 11.76
N PRO A 156 22.41 1.73 11.24
CA PRO A 156 22.61 1.58 9.80
C PRO A 156 21.55 0.68 9.17
N GLN A 157 21.27 -0.48 9.77
CA GLN A 157 20.29 -1.41 9.24
C GLN A 157 18.86 -0.82 9.21
N ARG A 158 18.48 -0.08 10.26
CA ARG A 158 17.20 0.65 10.29
C ARG A 158 17.12 1.65 9.14
N ARG A 159 18.20 2.37 8.83
CA ARG A 159 18.21 3.36 7.73
C ARG A 159 17.93 2.68 6.39
N THR A 160 18.59 1.55 6.11
CA THR A 160 18.34 0.76 4.91
C THR A 160 16.88 0.28 4.85
N LEU A 161 16.40 -0.37 5.91
CA LEU A 161 15.03 -0.88 5.99
C LEU A 161 13.98 0.23 5.76
N PHE A 162 14.17 1.41 6.35
CA PHE A 162 13.24 2.53 6.17
C PHE A 162 13.29 3.13 4.77
N ALA A 163 14.46 3.19 4.14
CA ALA A 163 14.60 3.63 2.76
C ALA A 163 13.88 2.67 1.80
N ASP A 164 14.03 1.36 2.01
CA ASP A 164 13.40 0.33 1.16
C ASP A 164 11.88 0.28 1.36
N LEU A 165 11.40 0.42 2.59
CA LEU A 165 9.97 0.60 2.88
C LEU A 165 9.40 1.87 2.22
N GLU A 166 10.18 2.95 2.14
CA GLU A 166 9.76 4.17 1.46
C GLU A 166 9.64 3.96 -0.05
N GLU A 167 10.64 3.34 -0.65
CA GLU A 167 10.61 3.06 -2.08
C GLU A 167 9.48 2.11 -2.44
N LEU A 168 9.23 1.08 -1.62
CA LEU A 168 8.06 0.22 -1.79
C LEU A 168 6.74 1.01 -1.71
N SER A 169 6.64 1.95 -0.77
CA SER A 169 5.46 2.82 -0.66
C SER A 169 5.28 3.69 -1.90
N ARG A 170 6.37 4.21 -2.50
CA ARG A 170 6.32 4.97 -3.76
C ARG A 170 5.90 4.10 -4.94
N ILE A 171 6.40 2.86 -5.02
CA ILE A 171 6.01 1.91 -6.07
C ILE A 171 4.52 1.58 -5.96
N ASN A 172 4.05 1.29 -4.74
CA ASN A 172 2.64 1.04 -4.48
C ASN A 172 1.76 2.22 -4.91
N ALA A 173 2.20 3.45 -4.61
CA ALA A 173 1.51 4.67 -5.05
C ALA A 173 1.55 4.89 -6.57
N ARG A 174 2.66 4.53 -7.27
CA ARG A 174 2.75 4.60 -8.74
C ARG A 174 1.83 3.59 -9.43
N HIS A 175 1.60 2.44 -8.83
CA HIS A 175 0.63 1.47 -9.35
C HIS A 175 -0.80 1.92 -9.12
N ALA A 176 -1.03 2.96 -8.29
CA ALA A 176 -2.35 3.56 -8.21
C ALA A 176 -2.74 4.16 -9.55
N PRO A 177 -3.88 3.74 -10.14
CA PRO A 177 -4.37 4.39 -11.33
C PRO A 177 -4.44 5.87 -11.02
N HIS A 178 -3.68 6.68 -11.77
CA HIS A 178 -3.88 8.11 -11.78
C HIS A 178 -5.36 8.31 -12.11
N ALA A 179 -6.12 8.85 -11.17
CA ALA A 179 -7.37 9.48 -11.53
C ALA A 179 -6.95 10.65 -12.41
N ASP A 180 -6.89 10.42 -13.72
CA ASP A 180 -6.70 11.50 -14.67
C ASP A 180 -7.80 12.50 -14.35
N ALA A 181 -7.35 13.66 -13.86
CA ALA A 181 -8.18 14.81 -13.62
C ALA A 181 -8.56 15.44 -14.96
N ASP A 182 -9.09 14.65 -15.89
CA ASP A 182 -10.01 15.12 -16.93
C ASP A 182 -11.40 15.25 -16.30
N VAL A 183 -11.45 15.95 -15.16
CA VAL A 183 -12.69 16.58 -14.71
C VAL A 183 -12.91 17.74 -15.66
N LEU A 184 -13.66 17.42 -16.72
CA LEU A 184 -14.55 18.32 -17.46
C LEU A 184 -14.21 19.79 -17.26
N VAL A 185 -13.50 20.35 -18.25
CA VAL A 185 -13.54 21.78 -18.55
C VAL A 185 -15.02 22.17 -18.62
N TYR A 186 -15.54 22.69 -17.51
CA TYR A 186 -16.86 23.28 -17.47
C TYR A 186 -16.72 24.61 -18.21
N ALA A 187 -16.98 24.60 -19.51
CA ALA A 187 -17.06 25.82 -20.29
C ALA A 187 -18.24 26.65 -19.75
N PRO A 188 -18.01 27.86 -19.22
CA PRO A 188 -19.13 28.76 -18.93
C PRO A 188 -19.74 29.21 -20.26
N ARG A 189 -21.07 29.04 -20.37
CA ARG A 189 -21.87 29.68 -21.42
C ARG A 189 -21.93 31.18 -21.21
#